data_AF-A0A959E6H9-F1
#
_entry.id   AF-A0A959E6H9-F1
#
_cell.length_a   1.000
_cell.length_b   1.000
_cell.length_c   1.000
_cell.angle_alpha   90.00
_cell.angle_beta   90.00
_cell.angle_gamma   90.00
#
_symmetry.space_group_name_H-M   'P 1'
#
loop_
_entity.id
_entity.type
_entity.pdbx_description
1 polymer ?
#
loop_
_entity_poly.entity_id
_entity_poly.type
_entity_poly.pdbx_seq_one_letter_code
_entity_poly.pdbx_strand_id
1 'polypeptide(L)'
;MPAKNFYLQLSFLSAFTALLIIGSRQMESLQSFSDLAWISLGLFVALSAAIYHIGYRAAKSPDKTLFTTVVMGFTMLKMMLALGILFGYMKIFNPASKLFILPFLGVYFFYTIFEVYFLSRLGKMSISNKP
;
A
#
# COMPACT_ATOMS: atom_id res chain seq x y z
N MET A 1 8.19 10.34 -12.88
CA MET A 1 8.89 9.04 -12.87
C MET A 1 8.32 8.21 -14.01
N PRO A 2 9.14 7.52 -14.82
CA PRO A 2 8.61 6.66 -15.88
C PRO A 2 7.84 5.49 -15.29
N ALA A 3 6.74 5.07 -15.93
CA ALA A 3 5.93 3.94 -15.47
C ALA A 3 6.77 2.67 -15.29
N LYS A 4 7.75 2.43 -16.17
CA LYS A 4 8.69 1.31 -16.06
C LYS A 4 9.42 1.28 -14.71
N ASN A 5 9.90 2.43 -14.22
CA ASN A 5 10.63 2.49 -12.96
C ASN A 5 9.70 2.31 -11.76
N PHE A 6 8.46 2.82 -11.85
CA PHE A 6 7.45 2.61 -10.81
C PHE A 6 7.13 1.12 -10.65
N TYR A 7 6.79 0.44 -11.76
CA TYR A 7 6.44 -0.98 -11.71
C TYR A 7 7.64 -1.85 -11.32
N LEU A 8 8.86 -1.50 -11.73
CA LEU A 8 10.06 -2.22 -11.30
C LEU A 8 10.27 -2.11 -9.77
N GLN A 9 10.11 -0.93 -9.19
CA GLN A 9 10.20 -0.75 -7.75
C GLN A 9 9.05 -1.44 -7.00
N LEU A 10 7.82 -1.35 -7.54
CA LEU A 10 6.66 -2.04 -6.98
C LEU A 10 6.86 -3.56 -6.99
N SER A 11 7.35 -4.14 -8.09
CA SER A 11 7.65 -5.57 -8.20
C SER A 11 8.77 -5.99 -7.24
N PHE A 12 9.83 -5.18 -7.12
CA PHE A 12 10.91 -5.45 -6.17
C PHE A 12 10.42 -5.42 -4.72
N LEU A 13 9.64 -4.40 -4.35
CA LEU A 13 9.02 -4.31 -3.04
C LEU A 13 8.06 -5.47 -2.78
N SER A 14 7.25 -5.84 -3.77
CA SER A 14 6.31 -6.97 -3.66
C SER A 14 7.04 -8.29 -3.46
N ALA A 15 8.13 -8.54 -4.21
CA ALA A 15 8.98 -9.69 -4.02
C ALA A 15 9.64 -9.70 -2.62
N PHE A 16 10.18 -8.57 -2.18
CA PHE A 16 10.76 -8.44 -0.85
C PHE A 16 9.72 -8.70 0.26
N THR A 17 8.53 -8.13 0.13
CA THR A 17 7.45 -8.32 1.11
C THR A 17 6.94 -9.77 1.10
N ALA A 18 6.83 -10.39 -0.08
CA ALA A 18 6.48 -11.80 -0.21
C ALA A 18 7.52 -12.71 0.46
N LEU A 19 8.82 -12.41 0.31
CA LEU A 19 9.89 -13.13 1.00
C LEU A 19 9.77 -12.99 2.53
N LEU A 20 9.41 -11.81 3.05
CA LEU A 20 9.15 -11.62 4.48
C LEU A 20 7.94 -12.43 4.97
N ILE A 21 6.87 -12.52 4.16
CA ILE A 21 5.69 -13.36 4.48
C ILE A 21 6.08 -14.85 4.49
N ILE A 22 6.90 -15.30 3.53
CA ILE A 22 7.39 -16.68 3.50
C ILE A 22 8.32 -16.94 4.71
N GLY A 23 9.18 -15.99 5.07
CA GLY A 23 10.06 -16.10 6.23
C GLY A 23 9.29 -16.18 7.55
N SER A 24 8.21 -15.41 7.70
CA SER A 24 7.39 -15.40 8.92
C SER A 24 6.58 -16.68 9.12
N ARG A 25 6.36 -17.49 8.07
CA ARG A 25 5.77 -18.84 8.19
C ARG A 25 6.60 -19.81 9.02
N GLN A 26 7.89 -19.56 9.24
CA GLN A 26 8.71 -20.41 10.11
C GLN A 26 8.29 -20.31 11.59
N MET A 27 7.51 -19.28 11.96
CA MET A 27 6.95 -19.14 13.29
C MET A 27 5.55 -19.78 13.34
N GLU A 28 5.37 -20.86 14.11
CA GLU A 28 4.06 -21.56 14.25
C GLU A 28 2.91 -20.60 14.61
N SER A 29 3.19 -19.59 15.45
CA SER A 29 2.21 -18.58 15.85
C SER A 29 1.72 -17.65 14.72
N LEU A 30 2.40 -17.63 13.57
CA LEU A 30 2.08 -16.77 12.42
C LEU A 30 1.62 -17.55 11.17
N GLN A 31 1.72 -18.88 11.18
CA GLN A 31 1.33 -19.71 10.04
C GLN A 31 -0.14 -19.53 9.69
N SER A 32 -1.04 -19.54 10.68
CA SER A 32 -2.49 -19.37 10.49
C SER A 32 -2.89 -18.00 9.95
N PHE A 33 -2.01 -16.99 10.05
CA PHE A 33 -2.28 -15.61 9.63
C PHE A 33 -1.65 -15.24 8.29
N SER A 34 -0.94 -16.19 7.66
CA SER A 34 -0.24 -15.94 6.39
C SER A 34 -1.19 -15.57 5.25
N ASP A 35 -2.40 -16.13 5.24
CA ASP A 35 -3.39 -15.87 4.18
C ASP A 35 -3.86 -14.41 4.19
N LEU A 36 -4.03 -13.83 5.39
CA LEU A 36 -4.33 -12.41 5.56
C LEU A 36 -3.21 -11.53 4.98
N ALA A 37 -1.96 -11.92 5.18
CA ALA A 37 -0.81 -11.18 4.68
C ALA A 37 -0.75 -11.21 3.14
N TRP A 38 -1.03 -12.36 2.52
CA TRP A 38 -1.11 -12.49 1.06
C TRP A 38 -2.24 -11.68 0.44
N ILE A 39 -3.44 -11.74 1.04
CA ILE A 39 -4.59 -10.93 0.61
C ILE A 39 -4.25 -9.44 0.70
N SER A 40 -3.63 -9.04 1.81
CA SER A 40 -3.21 -7.66 2.03
C SER A 40 -2.17 -7.22 1.02
N LEU A 41 -1.16 -8.05 0.73
CA LEU A 41 -0.14 -7.77 -0.28
C LEU A 41 -0.80 -7.50 -1.64
N GLY A 42 -1.71 -8.39 -2.08
CA GLY A 42 -2.44 -8.20 -3.34
C GLY A 42 -3.21 -6.89 -3.37
N LEU A 43 -3.93 -6.56 -2.28
CA LEU A 43 -4.70 -5.33 -2.17
C LEU A 43 -3.79 -4.08 -2.20
N PHE A 44 -2.69 -4.07 -1.43
CA PHE A 44 -1.78 -2.93 -1.40
C PHE A 44 -1.05 -2.72 -2.72
N VAL A 45 -0.68 -3.80 -3.43
CA VAL A 45 -0.17 -3.72 -4.82
C VAL A 45 -1.17 -3.06 -5.74
N ALA A 46 -2.43 -3.53 -5.72
CA ALA A 46 -3.49 -2.99 -6.56
C ALA A 46 -3.77 -1.51 -6.23
N LEU A 47 -3.85 -1.17 -4.95
CA LEU A 47 -4.01 0.20 -4.47
C LEU A 47 -2.86 1.09 -4.94
N SER A 48 -1.60 0.68 -4.72
CA SER A 48 -0.41 1.40 -5.16
C SER A 48 -0.41 1.63 -6.69
N ALA A 49 -0.80 0.62 -7.47
CA ALA A 49 -0.94 0.77 -8.92
C ALA A 49 -2.05 1.77 -9.28
N ALA A 50 -3.20 1.73 -8.62
CA ALA A 50 -4.31 2.64 -8.84
C ALA A 50 -3.91 4.10 -8.55
N ILE A 51 -3.31 4.36 -7.38
CA ILE A 51 -2.90 5.71 -7.01
C ILE A 51 -1.76 6.24 -7.89
N TYR A 52 -0.91 5.38 -8.44
CA TYR A 52 0.08 5.81 -9.43
C TYR A 52 -0.59 6.40 -10.67
N HIS A 53 -1.58 5.71 -11.25
CA HIS A 53 -2.29 6.20 -12.43
C HIS A 53 -3.11 7.46 -12.15
N ILE A 54 -3.89 7.45 -11.06
CA ILE A 54 -4.73 8.57 -10.68
C ILE A 54 -3.85 9.77 -10.29
N GLY A 55 -2.83 9.55 -9.46
CA GLY A 55 -1.87 10.55 -9.03
C GLY A 55 -1.04 11.13 -10.17
N TYR A 56 -0.66 10.33 -11.17
CA TYR A 56 0.06 10.81 -12.35
C TYR A 56 -0.82 11.72 -13.23
N ARG A 57 -2.09 11.33 -13.44
CA ARG A 57 -3.06 12.18 -14.14
C ARG A 57 -3.32 13.47 -13.36
N ALA A 58 -3.45 13.36 -12.04
CA ALA A 58 -3.67 14.50 -11.16
C ALA A 58 -2.50 15.48 -11.15
N ALA A 59 -1.26 14.98 -11.15
CA ALA A 59 -0.06 15.81 -11.17
C ALA A 59 0.13 16.61 -12.47
N LYS A 60 -0.49 16.17 -13.57
CA LYS A 60 -0.51 16.88 -14.86
C LYS A 60 -1.71 17.80 -15.04
N SER A 61 -2.67 17.77 -14.12
CA SER A 61 -3.85 18.62 -14.18
C SER A 61 -3.45 20.09 -13.97
N PRO A 62 -4.11 21.05 -14.64
CA PRO A 62 -3.95 22.48 -14.34
C PRO A 62 -4.48 22.85 -12.94
N ASP A 63 -5.34 22.02 -12.34
CA ASP A 63 -5.84 22.24 -10.98
C ASP A 63 -4.79 21.85 -9.94
N LYS A 64 -4.31 22.86 -9.21
CA LYS A 64 -3.27 22.78 -8.19
C LYS A 64 -3.69 21.98 -6.96
N THR A 65 -5.00 21.89 -6.70
CA THR A 65 -5.56 21.20 -5.52
C THR A 65 -5.83 19.73 -5.78
N LEU A 66 -6.04 19.35 -7.05
CA LEU A 66 -6.49 18.02 -7.44
C LEU A 66 -5.51 16.92 -7.05
N PHE A 67 -4.19 17.16 -7.17
CA PHE A 67 -3.18 16.20 -6.70
C PHE A 67 -3.27 15.97 -5.20
N THR A 68 -3.36 17.03 -4.40
CA THR A 68 -3.48 16.94 -2.95
C THR A 68 -4.76 16.23 -2.53
N THR A 69 -5.90 16.56 -3.16
CA THR A 69 -7.19 15.92 -2.91
C THR A 69 -7.14 14.41 -3.21
N VAL A 70 -6.52 14.02 -4.33
CA VAL A 70 -6.33 12.60 -4.69
C VAL A 70 -5.49 11.87 -3.66
N VAL A 71 -4.38 12.46 -3.21
CA VAL A 71 -3.50 11.86 -2.20
C VAL A 71 -4.20 11.71 -0.85
N MET A 72 -4.90 12.76 -0.40
CA MET A 72 -5.66 12.72 0.85
C MET A 72 -6.79 11.69 0.80
N GLY A 73 -7.60 11.70 -0.27
CA GLY A 73 -8.69 10.76 -0.45
C GLY A 73 -8.22 9.31 -0.52
N PHE A 74 -7.10 9.05 -1.21
CA PHE A 74 -6.52 7.72 -1.27
C PHE A 74 -5.95 7.27 0.09
N THR A 75 -5.30 8.17 0.83
CA THR A 75 -4.81 7.87 2.19
C THR A 75 -5.98 7.49 3.10
N MET A 76 -7.08 8.25 3.04
CA MET A 76 -8.30 7.97 3.82
C MET A 76 -8.92 6.61 3.44
N LEU A 77 -9.09 6.34 2.14
CA LEU A 77 -9.58 5.06 1.63
C LEU A 77 -8.70 3.90 2.12
N LYS A 78 -7.38 4.05 2.05
CA LYS A 78 -6.44 3.03 2.51
C LYS A 78 -6.60 2.75 4.01
N MET A 79 -6.74 3.80 4.84
CA MET A 79 -6.95 3.61 6.27
C MET A 79 -8.29 2.91 6.56
N MET A 80 -9.36 3.27 5.85
CA MET A 80 -10.65 2.59 5.97
C MET A 80 -10.58 1.12 5.55
N LEU A 81 -9.89 0.81 4.45
CA LEU A 81 -9.67 -0.56 4.00
C LEU A 81 -8.84 -1.36 5.01
N ALA A 82 -7.81 -0.76 5.59
CA ALA A 82 -7.00 -1.42 6.59
C ALA A 82 -7.81 -1.78 7.84
N LEU A 83 -8.63 -0.85 8.34
CA LEU A 83 -9.57 -1.13 9.43
C LEU A 83 -10.58 -2.21 9.02
N GLY A 84 -11.18 -2.09 7.84
CA GLY A 84 -12.16 -3.05 7.33
C GLY A 84 -11.63 -4.48 7.25
N ILE A 85 -10.39 -4.66 6.78
CA ILE A 85 -9.71 -5.95 6.73
C ILE A 85 -9.45 -6.50 8.13
N LEU A 86 -8.91 -5.68 9.04
CA LEU A 86 -8.64 -6.10 10.41
C LEU A 86 -9.92 -6.50 11.17
N PHE A 87 -10.97 -5.66 11.10
CA PHE A 87 -12.26 -5.96 11.72
C PHE A 87 -12.96 -7.16 11.09
N GLY A 88 -12.93 -7.26 9.75
CA GLY A 88 -13.47 -8.40 9.02
C GLY A 88 -12.78 -9.71 9.42
N TYR A 89 -11.46 -9.70 9.48
CA TYR A 89 -10.68 -10.86 9.90
C TYR A 89 -10.96 -11.26 11.35
N MET A 90 -11.03 -10.30 12.28
CA MET A 90 -11.40 -10.56 13.68
C MET A 90 -12.77 -11.23 13.79
N LYS A 91 -13.77 -10.74 13.05
CA LYS A 91 -15.15 -11.23 13.14
C LYS A 91 -15.33 -12.63 12.54
N ILE A 92 -14.61 -12.94 11.46
CA ILE A 92 -14.74 -14.22 10.75
C ILE A 92 -13.96 -15.33 11.47
N PHE A 93 -12.73 -15.05 11.87
CA PHE A 93 -11.80 -16.09 12.37
C PHE A 93 -11.66 -16.14 13.89
N ASN A 94 -12.19 -15.14 14.62
CA ASN A 94 -12.08 -15.02 16.09
C ASN A 94 -10.72 -15.47 16.64
N PRO A 95 -9.60 -14.89 16.15
CA PRO A 95 -8.28 -15.35 16.53
C PRO A 95 -8.07 -15.11 18.04
N ALA A 96 -7.69 -16.17 18.75
CA ALA A 96 -7.42 -16.11 20.19
C ALA A 96 -6.25 -15.17 20.53
N SER A 97 -5.34 -14.94 19.57
CA SER A 97 -4.20 -14.03 19.70
C SER A 97 -4.28 -12.89 18.69
N LYS A 98 -3.85 -11.68 19.10
CA LYS A 98 -3.80 -10.48 18.24
C LYS A 98 -2.56 -10.45 17.32
N LEU A 99 -1.82 -11.55 17.23
CA LEU A 99 -0.56 -11.63 16.49
C LEU A 99 -0.73 -11.48 14.97
N PHE A 100 -1.93 -11.75 14.44
CA PHE A 100 -2.28 -11.57 13.03
C PHE A 100 -2.14 -10.12 12.54
N ILE A 101 -2.19 -9.14 13.45
CA ILE A 101 -2.02 -7.72 13.14
C ILE A 101 -0.59 -7.44 12.68
N LEU A 102 0.40 -8.19 13.18
CA LEU A 102 1.81 -7.94 12.89
C LEU A 102 2.19 -8.15 11.42
N PRO A 103 1.88 -9.31 10.77
CA PRO A 103 2.17 -9.46 9.35
C PRO A 103 1.34 -8.49 8.49
N PHE A 104 0.10 -8.18 8.88
CA PHE A 104 -0.73 -7.18 8.22
C PHE A 104 -0.08 -5.78 8.26
N LEU A 105 0.32 -5.32 9.44
CA LEU A 105 0.99 -4.03 9.64
C LEU A 105 2.33 -3.97 8.93
N GLY A 106 3.07 -5.08 8.87
CA GLY A 106 4.31 -5.17 8.11
C GLY A 106 4.09 -4.81 6.64
N VAL A 107 3.14 -5.48 5.98
CA VAL A 107 2.77 -5.17 4.58
C VAL A 107 2.29 -3.72 4.47
N TYR A 108 1.37 -3.28 5.33
CA TYR A 108 0.87 -1.91 5.33
C TYR A 108 2.02 -0.89 5.40
N PHE A 109 2.99 -1.10 6.28
CA PHE A 109 4.09 -0.17 6.53
C PHE A 109 5.03 -0.07 5.34
N PHE A 110 5.48 -1.20 4.78
CA PHE A 110 6.34 -1.22 3.59
C PHE A 110 5.70 -0.51 2.40
N TYR A 111 4.42 -0.79 2.13
CA TYR A 111 3.71 -0.15 1.03
C TYR A 111 3.42 1.32 1.30
N THR A 112 3.20 1.72 2.56
CA THR A 112 2.99 3.13 2.91
C THR A 112 4.26 3.95 2.75
N ILE A 113 5.42 3.43 3.16
CA ILE A 113 6.72 4.11 2.91
C ILE A 113 6.93 4.30 1.41
N PHE A 114 6.72 3.24 0.63
CA PHE A 114 6.85 3.29 -0.81
C PHE A 114 5.89 4.31 -1.44
N GLU A 115 4.64 4.32 -1.00
CA GLU A 115 3.63 5.27 -1.46
C GLU A 115 4.00 6.71 -1.20
N VAL A 116 4.38 7.02 0.04
CA VAL A 116 4.81 8.37 0.43
C VAL A 116 6.04 8.79 -0.39
N TYR A 117 7.01 7.89 -0.59
CA TYR A 117 8.18 8.17 -1.42
C TYR A 117 7.80 8.55 -2.86
N PHE A 118 6.98 7.75 -3.54
CA PHE A 118 6.65 8.02 -4.93
C PHE A 118 5.70 9.21 -5.06
N LEU A 119 4.71 9.36 -4.17
CA LEU A 119 3.76 10.48 -4.19
C LEU A 119 4.46 11.80 -3.96
N SER A 120 5.41 11.85 -3.02
CA SER A 120 6.24 13.03 -2.80
C SER A 120 7.03 13.41 -4.06
N ARG A 121 7.51 12.42 -4.80
CA ARG A 121 8.22 12.64 -6.07
C ARG A 121 7.28 13.09 -7.19
N LEU A 122 6.04 12.58 -7.24
CA LEU A 122 5.00 13.05 -8.17
C LEU A 122 4.56 14.48 -7.87
N GLY A 123 4.36 14.83 -6.60
CA GLY A 123 3.99 16.17 -6.16
C GLY A 123 5.03 17.22 -6.55
N LYS A 124 6.33 16.90 -6.44
CA LYS A 124 7.40 17.80 -6.92
C LYS A 124 7.32 18.10 -8.42
N MET A 125 6.90 17.13 -9.26
CA MET A 125 6.69 17.36 -10.69
C MET A 125 5.49 18.29 -10.95
N SER A 126 4.42 18.16 -10.18
CA SER A 126 3.25 19.06 -10.26
C SER A 126 3.62 20.51 -9.95
N ILE A 127 4.53 20.74 -8.99
CA ILE A 127 5.00 22.09 -8.62
C ILE A 127 5.98 22.68 -9.66
N SER A 128 6.78 21.84 -10.32
CA SER A 128 7.81 22.25 -11.29
C SER A 128 7.28 22.62 -12.68
N ASN A 129 6.07 22.18 -13.05
CA ASN A 129 5.44 22.52 -14.33
C ASN A 129 4.81 23.92 -14.32
N LYS A 130 5.35 24.82 -13.49
CA LYS A 130 4.98 26.23 -13.41
C LYS A 130 5.50 26.95 -14.67
N PRO A 131 4.65 27.68 -15.42
CA PRO A 131 5.15 28.75 -16.27
C PRO A 131 5.80 29.84 -15.42
#